data_AF-A0A934YL44-F1
#
_entry.id   AF-A0A934YL44-F1
#
_cell.length_a   1.000
_cell.length_b   1.000
_cell.length_c   1.000
_cell.angle_alpha   90.00
_cell.angle_beta   90.00
_cell.angle_gamma   90.00
#
_symmetry.space_group_name_H-M   'P 1'
#
loop_
_entity.id
_entity.type
_entity.pdbx_description
1 polymer ?
#
loop_
_entity_poly.entity_id
_entity_poly.type
_entity_poly.pdbx_seq_one_letter_code
_entity_poly.pdbx_strand_id
1 'polypeptide(L)'
;MIVVLLPLVLHTIWGISRMAQTRPNLHTYTFFGNLKFILQRLSAIGLMLFLGAHVWLAMLHPRFVEGHPEAFAHISGRCATTGPRWPSTCSGTLGVAYHLANGLHTFSMGWGLVASRRKLDIAVIGLFVAFLGMGWAVVYALWSAGA
;
A
#
# COMPACT_ATOMS: atom_id res chain seq x y z
N MET A 1 18.34 -4.29 4.06
CA MET A 1 17.52 -3.11 4.47
C MET A 1 17.70 -1.94 3.50
N ILE A 2 18.93 -1.50 3.24
CA ILE A 2 19.20 -0.37 2.32
C ILE A 2 18.66 -0.62 0.90
N VAL A 3 18.80 -1.84 0.38
CA VAL A 3 18.31 -2.23 -0.96
C VAL A 3 16.80 -2.04 -1.13
N VAL A 4 16.02 -2.10 -0.05
CA VAL A 4 14.55 -1.94 -0.09
C VAL A 4 14.13 -0.52 0.30
N LEU A 5 14.77 0.05 1.34
CA LEU A 5 14.43 1.38 1.84
C LEU A 5 14.83 2.50 0.88
N LEU A 6 15.99 2.38 0.21
CA LEU A 6 16.47 3.41 -0.72
C LEU A 6 15.50 3.66 -1.89
N PRO A 7 15.10 2.65 -2.68
CA PRO A 7 14.15 2.87 -3.78
C PRO A 7 12.78 3.31 -3.27
N LEU A 8 12.36 2.85 -2.09
CA LEU A 8 11.09 3.25 -1.47
C LEU A 8 11.09 4.75 -1.10
N VAL A 9 12.17 5.23 -0.50
CA VAL A 9 12.32 6.66 -0.16
C VAL A 9 12.37 7.51 -1.43
N LEU A 10 13.15 7.11 -2.43
CA LEU A 10 13.22 7.81 -3.72
C LEU A 10 11.85 7.88 -4.40
N HIS A 11 11.11 6.77 -4.42
CA HIS A 11 9.75 6.72 -4.95
C HIS A 11 8.80 7.66 -4.19
N THR A 12 8.89 7.68 -2.85
CA THR A 12 8.04 8.53 -2.01
C THR A 12 8.32 10.02 -2.25
N ILE A 13 9.58 10.43 -2.28
CA ILE A 13 9.97 11.82 -2.55
C ILE A 13 9.51 12.25 -3.95
N TRP A 14 9.76 11.40 -4.95
CA TRP A 14 9.34 11.68 -6.32
C TRP A 14 7.81 11.76 -6.46
N GLY A 15 7.09 10.85 -5.78
CA GLY A 15 5.63 10.83 -5.74
C GLY A 15 5.05 12.10 -5.11
N ILE A 16 5.57 12.54 -3.97
CA ILE A 16 5.17 13.79 -3.30
C ILE A 16 5.43 15.00 -4.20
N SER A 17 6.62 15.08 -4.81
CA SER A 17 6.98 16.17 -5.72
C SER A 17 6.02 16.27 -6.92
N ARG A 18 5.73 15.13 -7.56
CA ARG A 18 4.72 15.03 -8.63
C ARG A 18 3.35 15.48 -8.13
N MET A 19 2.97 15.09 -6.91
CA MET A 19 1.67 15.45 -6.35
C MET A 19 1.51 16.95 -6.14
N ALA A 20 2.56 17.61 -5.67
CA ALA A 20 2.59 19.06 -5.45
C ALA A 20 2.53 19.87 -6.75
N GLN A 21 3.06 19.33 -7.86
CA GLN A 21 3.08 20.00 -9.16
C GLN A 21 1.78 19.84 -9.98
N THR A 22 0.89 18.92 -9.57
CA THR A 22 -0.34 18.65 -10.33
C THR A 22 -1.49 19.50 -9.81
N ARG A 23 -2.07 20.33 -10.69
CA ARG A 23 -3.31 21.06 -10.40
C ARG A 23 -4.51 20.16 -10.71
N PRO A 24 -5.30 19.72 -9.71
CA PRO A 24 -6.47 18.90 -9.97
C PRO A 24 -7.57 19.75 -10.64
N ASN A 25 -7.84 19.52 -11.93
CA ASN A 25 -9.00 20.09 -12.61
C ASN A 25 -10.22 19.20 -12.33
N LEU A 26 -10.83 19.37 -11.16
CA LEU A 26 -12.01 18.59 -10.72
C LEU A 26 -13.29 18.89 -11.52
N HIS A 27 -13.31 19.95 -12.33
CA HIS A 27 -14.55 20.51 -12.88
C HIS A 27 -14.93 20.06 -14.30
N THR A 28 -14.05 19.37 -15.04
CA THR A 28 -14.23 19.25 -16.53
C THR A 28 -14.18 17.83 -17.11
N TYR A 29 -13.84 16.79 -16.34
CA TYR A 29 -13.70 15.43 -16.89
C TYR A 29 -14.57 14.37 -16.19
N THR A 30 -15.15 13.51 -17.01
CA THR A 30 -16.10 12.43 -16.73
C THR A 30 -15.71 11.58 -15.50
N PHE A 31 -16.70 11.43 -14.62
CA PHE A 31 -16.68 10.89 -13.24
C PHE A 31 -15.73 9.70 -12.93
N PHE A 32 -15.45 8.81 -13.90
CA PHE A 32 -14.66 7.59 -13.65
C PHE A 32 -13.14 7.77 -13.72
N GLY A 33 -12.64 8.62 -14.62
CA GLY A 33 -11.18 8.84 -14.77
C GLY A 33 -10.59 9.61 -13.60
N ASN A 34 -11.32 10.65 -13.17
CA ASN A 34 -10.96 11.46 -12.00
C ASN A 34 -11.05 10.67 -10.70
N LEU A 35 -12.01 9.77 -10.56
CA LEU A 35 -12.13 8.94 -9.35
C LEU A 35 -10.91 8.01 -9.17
N LYS A 36 -10.48 7.31 -10.22
CA LYS A 36 -9.25 6.49 -10.16
C LYS A 36 -8.01 7.33 -9.79
N PHE A 37 -7.91 8.55 -10.33
CA PHE A 37 -6.82 9.46 -10.03
C PHE A 37 -6.81 9.95 -8.57
N ILE A 38 -7.98 10.33 -8.04
CA ILE A 38 -8.13 10.78 -6.65
C ILE A 38 -7.89 9.62 -5.69
N LEU A 39 -8.49 8.45 -5.94
CA LEU A 39 -8.30 7.26 -5.12
C LEU A 39 -6.84 6.81 -5.07
N GLN A 40 -6.09 6.94 -6.17
CA GLN A 40 -4.65 6.63 -6.21
C GLN A 40 -3.83 7.53 -5.28
N ARG A 41 -4.22 8.79 -5.15
CA ARG A 41 -3.53 9.77 -4.30
C ARG A 41 -3.92 9.62 -2.84
N LEU A 42 -5.20 9.42 -2.57
CA LEU A 42 -5.69 9.13 -1.23
C LEU A 42 -5.08 7.83 -0.70
N SER A 43 -4.98 6.80 -1.55
CA SER A 43 -4.27 5.57 -1.18
C SER A 43 -2.78 5.83 -0.95
N ALA A 44 -2.11 6.66 -1.76
CA ALA A 44 -0.71 7.02 -1.55
C ALA A 44 -0.46 7.71 -0.20
N ILE A 45 -1.31 8.68 0.16
CA ILE A 45 -1.21 9.40 1.44
C ILE A 45 -1.49 8.45 2.61
N GLY A 46 -2.57 7.66 2.52
CA GLY A 46 -2.91 6.66 3.52
C GLY A 46 -1.79 5.63 3.71
N LEU A 47 -1.18 5.19 2.61
CA LEU A 47 -0.04 4.29 2.60
C LEU A 47 1.20 4.87 3.25
N MET A 48 1.49 6.15 3.00
CA MET A 48 2.64 6.81 3.61
C MET A 48 2.51 6.86 5.13
N LEU A 49 1.32 7.20 5.64
CA LEU A 49 1.03 7.19 7.08
C LEU A 49 1.08 5.77 7.65
N PHE A 50 0.44 4.81 6.97
CA PHE A 50 0.45 3.40 7.37
C PHE A 50 1.88 2.84 7.41
N LEU A 51 2.68 3.08 6.38
CA LEU A 51 4.04 2.55 6.26
C LEU A 51 4.98 3.18 7.29
N GLY A 52 4.85 4.48 7.56
CA GLY A 52 5.58 5.15 8.63
C GLY A 52 5.27 4.54 10.00
N ALA A 53 3.98 4.37 10.31
CA ALA A 53 3.55 3.70 11.54
C ALA A 53 4.00 2.23 11.59
N HIS A 54 3.88 1.49 10.48
CA HIS A 54 4.26 0.09 10.39
C HIS A 54 5.76 -0.13 10.60
N VAL A 55 6.62 0.65 9.92
CA VAL A 55 8.08 0.58 10.10
C VAL A 55 8.47 1.01 11.51
N TRP A 56 7.87 2.06 12.06
CA TRP A 56 8.13 2.46 13.44
C TRP A 56 7.80 1.34 14.43
N LEU A 57 6.60 0.78 14.32
CA LEU A 57 6.05 -0.12 15.34
C LEU A 57 6.52 -1.57 15.20
N ALA A 58 6.72 -2.06 13.98
CA ALA A 58 7.15 -3.44 13.71
C ALA A 58 8.68 -3.58 13.62
N MET A 59 9.42 -2.49 13.35
CA MET A 59 10.87 -2.57 13.14
C MET A 59 11.66 -1.67 14.08
N LEU A 60 11.38 -0.37 14.15
CA LEU A 60 12.23 0.56 14.90
C LEU A 60 12.03 0.44 16.41
N HIS A 61 10.78 0.42 16.88
CA HIS A 61 10.46 0.36 18.30
C HIS A 61 11.00 -0.90 18.99
N PRO A 62 10.76 -2.13 18.48
CA PRO A 62 11.29 -3.33 19.13
C PRO A 62 12.82 -3.35 19.17
N ARG A 63 13.48 -2.90 18.09
CA ARG A 63 14.94 -2.98 17.97
C ARG A 63 15.68 -1.90 18.75
N PHE A 64 15.16 -0.67 18.75
CA PHE A 64 15.83 0.48 19.36
C PHE A 64 15.33 0.82 20.76
N VAL A 65 14.10 0.42 21.13
CA VAL A 65 13.51 0.70 22.45
C VAL A 65 13.48 -0.57 23.32
N GLU A 66 12.99 -1.69 22.78
CA GLU A 66 12.86 -2.95 23.54
C GLU A 66 14.16 -3.79 23.52
N GLY A 67 15.09 -3.48 22.61
CA GLY A 67 16.41 -4.11 22.53
C GLY A 67 16.43 -5.54 21.97
N HIS A 68 15.32 -6.03 21.44
CA HIS A 68 15.21 -7.37 20.87
C HIS A 68 14.46 -7.35 19.53
N PRO A 69 14.76 -8.30 18.61
CA PRO A 69 13.94 -8.47 17.41
C PRO A 69 12.49 -8.79 17.78
N GLU A 70 11.56 -8.39 16.93
CA GLU A 70 10.13 -8.66 17.12
C GLU A 70 9.88 -10.17 16.95
N ALA A 71 9.48 -10.85 18.04
CA ALA A 71 9.18 -12.28 18.01
C ALA A 71 7.82 -12.55 17.34
N PHE A 72 7.69 -13.68 16.64
CA PHE A 72 6.44 -14.05 15.97
C PHE A 72 5.22 -14.03 16.90
N ALA A 73 5.37 -14.53 18.13
CA ALA A 73 4.32 -14.52 19.15
C ALA A 73 3.81 -13.11 19.50
N HIS A 74 4.69 -12.10 19.46
CA HIS A 74 4.28 -10.72 19.69
C HIS A 74 3.52 -10.14 18.48
N ILE A 75 3.84 -10.59 17.26
CA ILE A 75 3.16 -10.15 16.03
C ILE A 75 1.76 -10.76 15.94
N SER A 76 1.64 -12.07 16.17
CA SER A 76 0.35 -12.77 16.13
C SER A 76 -0.57 -12.32 17.27
N GLY A 77 -0.05 -12.24 18.50
CA GLY A 77 -0.83 -11.74 19.65
C GLY A 77 -1.33 -10.31 19.46
N ARG A 78 -0.52 -9.42 18.87
CA ARG A 78 -0.93 -8.03 18.56
C ARG A 78 -1.91 -7.94 17.40
N CYS A 79 -1.92 -8.91 16.49
CA CYS A 79 -2.96 -9.04 15.46
C CYS A 79 -4.30 -9.50 16.07
N ALA A 80 -4.28 -10.43 17.02
CA ALA A 80 -5.50 -10.90 17.67
C ALA A 80 -6.17 -9.84 18.57
N THR A 81 -5.38 -9.01 19.24
CA THR A 81 -5.91 -7.93 20.09
C THR A 81 -6.45 -6.76 19.27
N THR A 82 -7.67 -6.32 19.58
CA THR A 82 -8.44 -5.22 18.96
C THR A 82 -7.86 -3.81 19.24
N GLY A 83 -6.54 -3.67 19.26
CA GLY A 83 -5.89 -2.38 19.41
C GLY A 83 -5.94 -1.52 18.13
N PRO A 84 -5.44 -0.28 18.17
CA PRO A 84 -5.43 0.65 17.02
C PRO A 84 -4.71 0.12 15.78
N ARG A 85 -3.92 -0.96 15.92
CA ARG A 85 -3.06 -1.54 14.89
C ARG A 85 -3.74 -2.61 14.02
N TRP A 86 -4.84 -3.19 14.50
CA TRP A 86 -5.60 -4.19 13.74
C TRP A 86 -6.36 -3.55 12.55
N PRO A 87 -7.12 -2.45 12.74
CA PRO A 87 -7.79 -1.78 11.61
C PRO A 87 -6.80 -1.18 10.60
N SER A 88 -5.62 -0.73 11.05
CA SER A 88 -4.59 -0.19 10.16
C SER A 88 -3.95 -1.26 9.29
N THR A 89 -3.79 -2.49 9.77
CA THR A 89 -3.23 -3.60 8.99
C THR A 89 -4.20 -4.07 7.89
N CYS A 90 -5.49 -4.16 8.19
CA CYS A 90 -6.52 -4.50 7.20
C CYS A 90 -6.68 -3.42 6.13
N SER A 91 -6.81 -2.14 6.54
CA SER A 91 -6.93 -1.02 5.61
C SER A 91 -5.64 -0.73 4.83
N GLY A 92 -4.48 -0.94 5.46
CA GLY A 92 -3.17 -0.87 4.83
C GLY A 92 -3.01 -1.90 3.72
N THR A 93 -3.40 -3.15 3.96
CA THR A 93 -3.32 -4.23 2.95
C THR A 93 -4.17 -3.91 1.72
N LEU A 94 -5.39 -3.41 1.93
CA LEU A 94 -6.26 -2.95 0.83
C LEU A 94 -5.63 -1.76 0.08
N GLY A 95 -5.11 -0.78 0.81
CA GLY A 95 -4.45 0.39 0.25
C GLY A 95 -3.25 0.03 -0.60
N VAL A 96 -2.37 -0.86 -0.12
CA VAL A 96 -1.16 -1.31 -0.83
C VAL A 96 -1.56 -2.00 -2.12
N ALA A 97 -2.48 -2.98 -2.05
CA ALA A 97 -2.91 -3.76 -3.20
C ALA A 97 -3.49 -2.85 -4.29
N TYR A 98 -4.35 -1.90 -3.91
CA TYR A 98 -4.95 -0.95 -4.84
C TYR A 98 -3.90 -0.01 -5.45
N HIS A 99 -3.05 0.61 -4.63
CA HIS A 99 -2.05 1.57 -5.10
C HIS A 99 -1.02 0.91 -6.04
N LEU A 100 -0.58 -0.30 -5.72
CA LEU A 100 0.37 -1.04 -6.55
C LEU A 100 -0.25 -1.43 -7.89
N ALA A 101 -1.45 -2.01 -7.88
CA ALA A 101 -2.12 -2.46 -9.11
C ALA A 101 -2.43 -1.28 -10.05
N ASN A 102 -3.01 -0.20 -9.52
CA ASN A 102 -3.34 0.98 -10.32
C ASN A 102 -2.08 1.80 -10.67
N GLY A 103 -1.03 1.73 -9.85
CA GLY A 103 0.30 2.25 -10.17
C GLY A 103 0.90 1.56 -11.38
N LEU A 104 0.86 0.23 -11.42
CA LEU A 104 1.34 -0.57 -12.55
C LEU A 104 0.54 -0.28 -13.82
N HIS A 105 -0.79 -0.15 -13.72
CA HIS A 105 -1.63 0.27 -14.84
C HIS A 105 -1.15 1.60 -15.44
N THR A 106 -1.01 2.64 -14.60
CA THR A 106 -0.60 3.97 -15.08
C THR A 106 0.84 4.00 -15.61
N PHE A 107 1.74 3.22 -15.00
CA PHE A 107 3.11 3.06 -15.47
C PHE A 107 3.15 2.40 -16.86
N SER A 108 2.49 1.24 -17.02
CA SER A 108 2.47 0.52 -18.29
C SER A 108 1.86 1.33 -19.43
N MET A 109 0.80 2.10 -19.15
CA MET A 109 0.21 3.01 -20.14
C MET A 109 1.11 4.22 -20.43
N GLY A 110 1.70 4.84 -19.39
CA GLY A 110 2.49 6.06 -19.52
C GLY A 110 3.84 5.86 -20.22
N TRP A 111 4.42 4.66 -20.11
CA TRP A 111 5.68 4.29 -20.77
C TRP A 111 5.46 3.57 -22.11
N GLY A 112 4.21 3.38 -22.54
CA GLY A 112 3.90 2.73 -23.82
C GLY A 112 4.23 1.24 -23.87
N LEU A 113 4.38 0.57 -22.72
CA LEU A 113 4.69 -0.86 -22.65
C LEU A 113 3.54 -1.74 -23.16
N VAL A 114 2.31 -1.20 -23.17
CA VAL A 114 1.11 -1.94 -23.57
C VAL A 114 0.27 -1.10 -24.53
N ALA A 115 -0.01 -1.65 -25.71
CA ALA A 115 -0.84 -1.01 -26.73
C ALA A 115 -2.36 -1.18 -26.46
N SER A 116 -2.77 -2.24 -25.73
CA SER A 116 -4.19 -2.56 -25.51
C SER A 116 -4.63 -2.28 -24.08
N ARG A 117 -5.42 -1.21 -23.90
CA ARG A 117 -5.99 -0.79 -22.62
C ARG A 117 -6.87 -1.87 -21.96
N ARG A 118 -7.75 -2.52 -22.73
CA ARG A 118 -8.69 -3.53 -22.20
C ARG A 118 -7.97 -4.75 -21.61
N LYS A 119 -6.91 -5.23 -22.26
CA LYS A 119 -6.13 -6.37 -21.75
C LYS A 119 -5.39 -6.01 -20.46
N LEU A 120 -4.86 -4.78 -20.39
CA LEU A 120 -4.20 -4.25 -19.20
C LEU A 120 -5.18 -4.09 -18.03
N ASP A 121 -6.39 -3.56 -18.28
CA ASP A 121 -7.42 -3.42 -17.24
C ASP A 121 -7.75 -4.78 -16.58
N ILE A 122 -7.93 -5.83 -17.38
CA ILE A 122 -8.20 -7.19 -16.88
C ILE A 122 -7.00 -7.71 -16.07
N ALA A 123 -5.78 -7.55 -16.58
CA ALA A 123 -4.57 -8.00 -15.90
C ALA A 123 -4.37 -7.28 -14.55
N VAL A 124 -4.63 -5.97 -14.50
CA VAL A 124 -4.51 -5.15 -13.29
C VAL A 124 -5.57 -5.51 -12.26
N ILE A 125 -6.82 -5.75 -12.69
CA ILE A 125 -7.88 -6.23 -11.79
C ILE A 125 -7.51 -7.60 -11.24
N GLY A 126 -7.03 -8.53 -12.08
CA GLY A 126 -6.58 -9.84 -11.65
C GLY A 126 -5.44 -9.75 -10.63
N LEU A 127 -4.47 -8.88 -10.88
CA LEU A 127 -3.34 -8.63 -9.97
C LEU A 127 -3.79 -8.03 -8.63
N PHE A 128 -4.71 -7.07 -8.67
CA PHE A 128 -5.30 -6.48 -7.47
C PHE A 128 -5.99 -7.55 -6.61
N VAL A 129 -6.85 -8.38 -7.21
CA VAL A 129 -7.57 -9.45 -6.50
C VAL A 129 -6.59 -10.48 -5.92
N ALA A 130 -5.56 -10.86 -6.69
CA ALA A 130 -4.54 -11.80 -6.24
C ALA A 130 -3.77 -11.26 -5.01
N PHE A 131 -3.25 -10.04 -5.07
CA PHE A 131 -2.54 -9.45 -3.94
C PHE A 131 -3.44 -9.19 -2.74
N LEU A 132 -4.68 -8.77 -2.97
CA LEU A 132 -5.64 -8.58 -1.90
C LEU A 132 -5.97 -9.91 -1.20
N GLY A 133 -6.22 -10.96 -1.97
CA GLY A 133 -6.50 -12.31 -1.45
C GLY A 133 -5.33 -12.88 -0.65
N MET A 134 -4.11 -12.78 -1.20
CA MET A 134 -2.89 -13.20 -0.49
C MET A 134 -2.68 -12.41 0.80
N GLY A 135 -2.85 -11.09 0.76
CA GLY A 135 -2.69 -10.22 1.92
C GLY A 135 -3.70 -10.56 3.03
N TRP A 136 -4.97 -10.72 2.69
CA TRP A 136 -6.01 -11.12 3.63
C TRP A 136 -5.80 -12.52 4.22
N ALA A 137 -5.32 -13.47 3.41
CA ALA A 137 -4.99 -14.82 3.90
C ALA A 137 -3.89 -14.77 4.98
N VAL A 138 -2.87 -13.93 4.79
CA VAL A 138 -1.80 -13.74 5.79
C VAL A 138 -2.32 -13.05 7.05
N VAL A 139 -3.14 -11.99 6.90
CA VAL A 139 -3.76 -11.30 8.05
C VAL A 139 -4.62 -12.26 8.87
N TYR A 140 -5.42 -13.10 8.19
CA TYR A 140 -6.23 -14.12 8.84
C TYR A 140 -5.39 -15.18 9.55
N ALA A 141 -4.32 -15.67 8.91
CA ALA A 141 -3.42 -16.64 9.52
C ALA A 141 -2.72 -16.07 10.78
N LEU A 142 -2.30 -14.80 10.74
CA LEU A 142 -1.69 -14.12 11.89
C LEU A 142 -2.67 -13.94 13.06
N TRP A 143 -3.92 -13.62 12.75
CA TRP A 143 -4.98 -13.53 13.75
C TRP A 143 -5.31 -14.88 14.36
N SER A 144 -5.48 -15.91 13.52
CA SER A 144 -5.73 -17.27 13.98
C SER A 144 -4.58 -17.85 14.82
N ALA A 145 -3.34 -17.43 14.58
CA ALA A 145 -2.17 -17.86 15.34
C ALA A 145 -1.97 -17.08 16.66
N GLY A 146 -2.71 -16.00 16.87
CA GLY A 146 -2.64 -15.17 18.07
C GLY A 146 -3.88 -15.21 18.96
N ALA A 147 -5.00 -15.73 18.44
CA ALA A 147 -6.23 -16.03 19.18
C ALA A 147 -6.09 -17.33 19.99
#